data_AF-A0A8E1WLX0-F1
#
_entry.id   AF-A0A8E1WLX0-F1
#
_cell.length_a   1.000
_cell.length_b   1.000
_cell.length_c   1.000
_cell.angle_alpha   90.00
_cell.angle_beta   90.00
_cell.angle_gamma   90.00
#
_symmetry.space_group_name_H-M   'P 1'
#
loop_
_entity.id
_entity.type
_entity.pdbx_description
1 polymer ?
#
loop_
_entity_poly.entity_id
_entity_poly.type
_entity_poly.pdbx_seq_one_letter_code
_entity_poly.pdbx_strand_id
1 'polypeptide(L)' 'MIAQDERKSMRRAHSIGPQMIRYLEEIGIERLSELRGADPHEIAMRIDIALGRKHINSLGVAALRNLIELANEQP' A
#
# COMPACT_ATOMS: atom_id res chain seq x y z
N MET A 1 -6.32 -6.56 -10.50
CA MET A 1 -7.31 -5.51 -10.13
C MET A 1 -7.79 -5.76 -8.71
N ILE A 2 -7.67 -4.79 -7.80
CA ILE A 2 -8.05 -4.98 -6.39
C ILE A 2 -9.58 -5.00 -6.25
N ALA A 3 -10.12 -6.09 -5.68
CA ALA A 3 -11.55 -6.26 -5.41
C ALA A 3 -12.10 -5.19 -4.44
N GLN A 4 -13.39 -4.83 -4.54
CA GLN A 4 -13.95 -3.75 -3.71
C GLN A 4 -13.87 -4.02 -2.20
N ASP A 5 -14.04 -5.28 -1.78
CA ASP A 5 -13.89 -5.67 -0.39
C ASP A 5 -12.45 -5.54 0.10
N GLU A 6 -11.46 -5.92 -0.73
CA GLU A 6 -10.04 -5.70 -0.45
C GLU A 6 -9.73 -4.20 -0.32
N ARG A 7 -10.26 -3.36 -1.22
CA ARG A 7 -10.11 -1.90 -1.11
C ARG A 7 -10.71 -1.38 0.20
N LYS A 8 -11.84 -1.93 0.63
CA LYS A 8 -12.47 -1.56 1.92
C LYS A 8 -11.61 -1.99 3.09
N SER A 9 -11.03 -3.20 3.06
CA SER A 9 -10.09 -3.69 4.07
C SER A 9 -8.84 -2.82 4.16
N MET A 10 -8.20 -2.50 3.03
CA MET A 10 -7.01 -1.64 2.98
C MET A 10 -7.27 -0.22 3.52
N ARG A 11 -8.46 0.36 3.27
CA ARG A 11 -8.85 1.69 3.80
C ARG A 11 -9.05 1.72 5.32
N ARG A 12 -9.04 0.57 6.01
CA ARG A 12 -9.07 0.55 7.48
C ARG A 12 -7.74 1.00 8.08
N ALA A 13 -6.64 0.93 7.31
CA ALA A 13 -5.34 1.42 7.76
C ALA A 13 -5.32 2.95 7.81
N HIS A 14 -4.66 3.49 8.84
CA HIS A 14 -4.58 4.92 9.04
C HIS A 14 -3.85 5.61 7.88
N SER A 15 -4.40 6.72 7.39
CA SER A 15 -3.88 7.51 6.27
C SER A 15 -3.88 6.80 4.89
N ILE A 16 -4.62 5.71 4.72
CA ILE A 16 -4.79 5.06 3.42
C ILE A 16 -6.02 5.58 2.67
N GLY A 17 -5.76 6.32 1.59
CA GLY A 17 -6.78 6.84 0.67
C GLY A 17 -6.88 6.07 -0.65
N PRO A 18 -7.87 6.40 -1.50
CA PRO A 18 -8.08 5.76 -2.81
C PRO A 18 -6.86 5.83 -3.74
N GLN A 19 -6.09 6.93 -3.66
CA GLN A 19 -4.89 7.11 -4.47
C GLN A 19 -3.78 6.12 -4.09
N MET A 20 -3.60 5.85 -2.79
CA MET A 20 -2.61 4.87 -2.34
C MET A 20 -2.97 3.46 -2.83
N ILE A 21 -4.26 3.11 -2.76
CA ILE A 21 -4.76 1.84 -3.29
C ILE A 21 -4.49 1.71 -4.80
N ARG A 22 -4.71 2.79 -5.56
CA ARG A 22 -4.36 2.80 -6.99
C ARG A 22 -2.87 2.54 -7.19
N TYR A 23 -1.99 3.17 -6.42
CA TYR A 23 -0.55 2.93 -6.54
C TYR A 23 -0.15 1.48 -6.24
N LEU A 24 -0.77 0.85 -5.24
CA LEU A 24 -0.55 -0.57 -4.95
C LEU A 24 -0.97 -1.45 -6.13
N GLU A 25 -2.11 -1.14 -6.75
CA GLU A 25 -2.58 -1.83 -7.94
C GLU A 25 -1.63 -1.66 -9.15
N GLU A 26 -1.07 -0.47 -9.36
CA GLU A 26 -0.08 -0.21 -10.43
C GLU A 26 1.20 -1.04 -10.26
N ILE A 27 1.59 -1.36 -9.03
CA ILE A 27 2.76 -2.21 -8.74
C ILE A 27 2.42 -3.70 -8.61
N GLY A 28 1.18 -4.08 -8.95
CA GLY A 28 0.71 -5.46 -9.01
C GLY A 28 0.26 -6.06 -7.68
N ILE A 29 0.04 -5.25 -6.64
CA ILE A 29 -0.51 -5.73 -5.36
C ILE A 29 -2.02 -5.83 -5.48
N GLU A 30 -2.56 -7.03 -5.26
CA GLU A 30 -3.99 -7.29 -5.42
C GLU A 30 -4.72 -7.49 -4.10
N ARG A 31 -4.01 -7.90 -3.04
CA ARG A 31 -4.57 -8.25 -1.74
C ARG A 31 -3.74 -7.68 -0.58
N LEU A 32 -4.42 -7.38 0.52
CA LEU A 32 -3.76 -6.89 1.74
C LEU A 32 -2.73 -7.87 2.28
N SER A 33 -2.99 -9.18 2.18
CA SER A 33 -2.08 -10.23 2.67
C SER A 33 -0.72 -10.26 1.96
N GLU A 34 -0.61 -9.71 0.74
CA GLU A 34 0.64 -9.61 0.00
C GLU A 34 1.62 -8.59 0.60
N LEU A 35 1.13 -7.71 1.47
CA LEU A 35 1.94 -6.72 2.19
C LEU A 35 2.53 -7.25 3.49
N ARG A 36 2.22 -8.49 3.90
CA ARG A 36 2.73 -9.07 5.14
C ARG A 36 4.25 -9.17 5.12
N GLY A 37 4.88 -8.63 6.16
CA GLY A 37 6.35 -8.61 6.29
C GLY A 37 7.08 -7.75 5.26
N ALA A 38 6.39 -6.99 4.41
CA ALA A 38 7.03 -6.09 3.45
C ALA A 38 7.71 -4.90 4.15
N ASP A 39 8.71 -4.31 3.49
CA ASP A 39 9.30 -3.04 3.92
C ASP A 39 8.53 -1.86 3.29
N PRO A 40 7.98 -0.91 4.08
CA PRO A 40 7.30 0.26 3.54
C PRO A 40 8.18 1.11 2.60
N HIS A 41 9.51 1.14 2.81
CA HIS A 41 10.42 1.87 1.92
C HIS A 41 10.60 1.16 0.57
N GLU A 42 10.60 -0.17 0.56
CA GLU A 42 10.66 -0.94 -0.69
C GLU A 42 9.38 -0.75 -1.51
N ILE A 43 8.21 -0.80 -0.86
CA ILE A 43 6.94 -0.53 -1.53
C ILE A 43 6.90 0.89 -2.08
N ALA A 44 7.37 1.88 -1.32
CA ALA A 44 7.47 3.26 -1.78
C ALA A 44 8.36 3.38 -3.02
N MET A 45 9.52 2.73 -3.01
CA MET A 45 10.46 2.70 -4.14
C MET A 45 9.82 2.08 -5.38
N ARG A 46 9.12 0.94 -5.24
CA ARG A 46 8.42 0.28 -6.36
C ARG A 46 7.35 1.19 -6.96
N ILE A 47 6.60 1.93 -6.14
CA ILE A 47 5.62 2.91 -6.60
C ILE A 47 6.30 4.04 -7.38
N ASP A 48 7.37 4.61 -6.83
CA ASP A 48 8.10 5.70 -7.49
C ASP A 48 8.68 5.27 -8.85
N ILE A 49 9.19 4.03 -8.95
CA ILE A 49 9.67 3.43 -10.20
C ILE A 49 8.52 3.26 -11.20
N ALA A 50 7.42 2.66 -10.79
CA ALA A 50 6.28 2.40 -11.68
C ALA A 50 5.65 3.69 -12.23
N LEU A 51 5.66 4.76 -11.43
CA LEU A 51 5.13 6.07 -11.83
C LEU A 51 6.17 6.96 -12.53
N GLY A 52 7.43 6.52 -12.64
CA GLY A 52 8.50 7.23 -13.34
C GLY A 52 8.97 8.52 -12.66
N ARG A 53 8.56 8.79 -11.42
CA ARG A 53 8.99 9.96 -10.63
C ARG A 53 8.76 9.72 -9.14
N LYS A 54 9.47 10.49 -8.31
CA LYS A 54 9.29 10.46 -6.85
C LYS A 54 7.92 11.00 -6.46
N HIS A 55 7.06 10.12 -6.02
CA HIS A 55 5.68 10.37 -5.58
C HIS A 55 5.51 10.18 -4.08
N ILE A 56 6.23 9.23 -3.49
CA ILE A 56 6.08 8.87 -2.10
C ILE A 56 7.04 9.72 -1.24
N ASN A 57 6.44 10.50 -0.34
CA ASN A 57 7.16 11.27 0.67
C ASN A 57 7.13 10.52 2.02
N SER A 58 7.69 11.13 3.08
CA SER A 58 7.71 10.54 4.42
C SER A 58 6.31 10.18 4.96
N LEU A 59 5.30 10.99 4.69
CA LEU A 59 3.91 10.70 5.07
C LEU A 59 3.34 9.49 4.29
N GLY A 60 3.66 9.39 3.00
CA GLY A 60 3.30 8.22 2.20
C GLY A 60 3.97 6.94 2.69
N VAL A 61 5.24 6.99 3.10
CA VAL A 61 5.93 5.86 3.75
C VAL A 61 5.27 5.49 5.07
N ALA A 62 4.89 6.47 5.89
CA ALA A 62 4.17 6.22 7.14
C ALA A 62 2.80 5.57 6.89
N ALA A 63 2.06 6.00 5.86
CA ALA A 63 0.81 5.37 5.48
C ALA A 63 1.01 3.90 5.02
N LEU A 64 2.06 3.63 4.22
CA LEU A 64 2.42 2.27 3.82
C LEU A 64 2.77 1.39 5.03
N ARG A 65 3.50 1.94 6.01
CA ARG A 65 3.79 1.24 7.28
C ARG A 65 2.51 0.84 8.00
N ASN A 66 1.56 1.76 8.17
CA ASN A 66 0.28 1.47 8.83
C ASN A 66 -0.50 0.36 8.09
N LEU A 67 -0.40 0.33 6.76
CA LEU A 67 -1.05 -0.69 5.95
C LEU A 67 -0.41 -2.07 6.12
N ILE A 68 0.92 -2.12 6.18
CA ILE A 68 1.69 -3.34 6.45
C ILE A 68 1.41 -3.86 7.86
N GLU A 69 1.36 -2.97 8.85
CA GLU A 69 0.96 -3.32 10.23
C GLU A 69 -0.43 -3.94 10.26
N LEU A 70 -1.42 -3.31 9.60
CA LEU A 70 -2.76 -3.88 9.46
C LEU A 70 -2.74 -5.25 8.75
N ALA A 71 -1.89 -5.44 7.74
CA ALA A 71 -1.76 -6.73 7.04
C ALA A 71 -1.19 -7.82 7.94
N ASN A 72 -0.24 -7.47 8.81
CA ASN A 72 0.40 -8.37 9.77
C ASN A 72 -0.54 -8.77 10.93
N GLU A 73 -1.47 -7.89 11.30
CA GLU A 73 -2.46 -8.15 12.36
C GLU A 73 -3.63 -9.02 11.90
N GLN A 74 -3.89 -9.09 10.59
CA GLN A 74 -4.94 -9.94 10.04
C GLN A 74 -4.45 -11.39 9.88
N PRO A 75 -5.23 -12.41 10.30
CA PRO A 75 -4.88 -13.83 10.18
C PRO A 75 -4.71 -14.28 8.72
#